data_AF-A0A953W2S2-F1
#
_entry.id   AF-A0A953W2S2-F1
#
_cell.length_a   1.000
_cell.length_b   1.000
_cell.length_c   1.000
_cell.angle_alpha   90.00
_cell.angle_beta   90.00
_cell.angle_gamma   90.00
#
_symmetry.space_group_name_H-M   'P 1'
#
loop_
_entity.id
_entity.type
_entity.pdbx_description
1 polymer ?
#
loop_
_entity_poly.entity_id
_entity_poly.type
_entity_poly.pdbx_seq_one_letter_code
_entity_poly.pdbx_strand_id
1 'polypeptide(L)' 'MIRTLVIAAAIFAAGASPAFAQRAVVRGLDKVTGHARDYTLTLGRPARVGSLEVIARACSKSAPEETPEVRIYVEV' A
#
# COMPACT_ATOMS: atom_id res chain seq x y z
N MET A 1 24.71 14.80 30.39
CA MET A 1 25.21 13.58 29.72
C MET A 1 24.11 12.53 29.50
N ILE A 2 23.25 12.24 30.48
CA ILE A 2 22.16 11.25 30.29
C ILE A 2 21.06 11.73 29.31
N ARG A 3 20.74 13.04 29.30
CA ARG A 3 19.71 13.62 28.42
C ARG A 3 20.07 13.57 26.94
N THR A 4 21.35 13.72 26.61
CA THR A 4 21.85 13.66 25.22
C THR A 4 21.81 12.24 24.66
N LEU A 5 22.02 11.21 25.49
CA LEU A 5 21.88 9.81 25.10
C LEU A 5 20.43 9.42 24.81
N VAL A 6 19.48 9.92 25.59
CA VAL A 6 18.04 9.66 25.39
C VAL A 6 17.54 10.22 24.05
N ILE A 7 18.00 11.41 23.66
CA ILE A 7 17.60 12.04 22.39
C ILE A 7 18.15 11.25 21.19
N ALA A 8 19.41 10.81 21.25
CA ALA A 8 20.02 10.02 20.18
C ALA A 8 19.31 8.66 19.98
N ALA A 9 18.93 7.99 21.08
CA ALA A 9 18.19 6.73 21.03
C ALA A 9 16.78 6.89 20.43
N ALA A 10 16.08 7.98 20.73
CA ALA A 10 14.74 8.26 20.20
C ALA A 10 14.74 8.48 18.67
N ILE A 11 15.80 9.09 18.11
CA ILE A 11 15.92 9.33 16.67
C ILE A 11 16.19 8.02 15.91
N PHE A 12 16.98 7.11 16.50
CA PHE A 12 17.31 5.83 15.86
C PHE A 12 16.10 4.88 15.76
N ALA A 13 15.15 4.96 16.71
CA ALA A 13 13.97 4.09 16.73
C ALA A 13 12.89 4.45 15.68
N ALA A 14 12.94 5.64 15.06
CA ALA A 14 11.88 6.13 14.17
C ALA A 14 11.93 5.56 12.73
N GLY A 15 12.96 4.80 12.36
CA GLY A 15 13.20 4.39 10.96
C GLY A 15 12.39 3.20 10.43
N ALA A 16 11.73 2.42 11.29
CA ALA A 16 11.12 1.14 10.92
C ALA A 16 9.58 1.17 10.79
N SER A 17 9.02 2.25 10.22
CA SER A 17 7.57 2.40 10.05
C SER A 17 7.13 2.05 8.62
N PRO A 18 5.98 1.37 8.42
CA PRO A 18 5.45 1.13 7.08
C PRO A 18 5.12 2.46 6.39
N ALA A 19 5.48 2.58 5.11
CA ALA A 19 5.17 3.76 4.31
C ALA A 19 3.74 3.65 3.75
N PHE A 20 2.92 4.67 3.98
CA PHE A 20 1.57 4.76 3.40
C PHE A 20 1.63 5.36 1.99
N ALA A 21 1.07 4.64 1.02
CA ALA A 21 0.99 5.09 -0.36
C ALA A 21 -0.37 5.74 -0.65
N GLN A 22 -0.40 6.76 -1.50
CA GLN A 22 -1.63 7.43 -1.94
C GLN A 22 -2.30 6.76 -3.16
N ARG A 23 -1.56 5.88 -3.83
CA ARG A 23 -2.01 5.16 -5.02
C ARG A 23 -1.65 3.69 -4.90
N ALA A 24 -2.49 2.83 -5.45
CA ALA A 24 -2.25 1.39 -5.58
C ALA A 24 -2.44 0.99 -7.04
N VAL A 25 -1.53 0.15 -7.56
CA VAL A 25 -1.70 -0.45 -8.89
C VAL A 25 -2.16 -1.88 -8.70
N VAL A 26 -3.30 -2.23 -9.27
CA VAL A 26 -3.85 -3.58 -9.23
C VAL A 26 -4.04 -4.10 -10.65
N ARG A 27 -3.89 -5.41 -10.84
CA ARG A 27 -4.12 -6.07 -12.12
C ARG A 27 -5.47 -6.77 -12.09
N GLY A 28 -6.38 -6.34 -12.96
CA GLY A 28 -7.62 -7.05 -13.24
C GLY A 28 -7.42 -8.06 -14.36
N LEU A 29 -7.88 -9.29 -14.16
CA LEU A 29 -7.90 -10.33 -15.18
C LEU A 29 -9.35 -10.60 -15.57
N ASP A 30 -9.70 -10.32 -16.83
CA ASP A 30 -10.94 -10.82 -17.40
C ASP A 30 -10.79 -12.33 -17.64
N LYS A 31 -11.53 -13.14 -16.89
CA LYS A 31 -11.48 -14.60 -17.01
C LYS A 31 -12.15 -15.13 -18.28
N VAL A 32 -13.00 -14.35 -18.95
CA VAL A 32 -13.68 -14.77 -20.20
C VAL A 32 -12.75 -14.56 -21.39
N THR A 33 -12.12 -13.38 -21.48
CA THR A 33 -11.24 -13.03 -22.62
C THR A 33 -9.76 -13.33 -22.36
N GLY A 34 -9.35 -13.55 -21.11
CA GLY A 34 -7.95 -13.73 -20.72
C GLY A 34 -7.14 -12.44 -20.69
N HIS A 35 -7.75 -11.28 -20.92
CA HIS A 35 -7.04 -9.99 -20.94
C HIS A 35 -6.76 -9.48 -19.53
N ALA A 36 -5.48 -9.26 -19.24
CA ALA A 36 -5.03 -8.56 -18.04
C ALA A 36 -4.88 -7.07 -18.30
N ARG A 37 -5.36 -6.24 -17.38
CA ARG A 37 -5.23 -4.77 -17.43
C ARG A 37 -4.83 -4.25 -16.06
N ASP A 38 -3.94 -3.25 -16.05
CA ASP A 38 -3.51 -2.59 -14.82
C ASP A 38 -4.39 -1.35 -14.56
N TYR A 39 -4.82 -1.20 -13.31
CA TYR A 39 -5.68 -0.12 -12.85
C TYR A 39 -4.96 0.63 -11.74
N THR A 40 -4.88 1.96 -11.86
CA THR A 40 -4.37 2.81 -10.78
C THR A 40 -5.52 3.30 -9.93
N LEU A 41 -5.58 2.80 -8.70
CA LEU A 41 -6.55 3.19 -7.69
C LEU A 41 -6.00 4.37 -6.89
N THR A 42 -6.83 5.38 -6.64
CA THR A 42 -6.54 6.44 -5.67
C THR A 42 -7.20 6.08 -4.34
N LEU A 43 -6.49 6.19 -3.22
CA LEU A 43 -7.07 5.83 -1.92
C LEU A 43 -8.34 6.62 -1.63
N GLY A 44 -9.36 5.91 -1.14
CA GLY A 44 -10.66 6.47 -0.76
C GLY A 44 -11.54 6.91 -1.94
N ARG A 45 -11.12 6.68 -3.20
CA ARG A 45 -11.92 7.01 -4.38
C ARG A 45 -12.39 5.73 -5.09
N PRO A 46 -13.67 5.67 -5.52
CA PRO A 46 -14.15 4.57 -6.33
C PRO A 46 -13.50 4.57 -7.71
N ALA A 47 -13.17 3.39 -8.20
CA ALA A 47 -12.69 3.15 -9.56
C ALA A 47 -13.37 1.91 -10.14
N ARG A 48 -13.57 1.89 -11.47
CA ARG A 48 -14.13 0.72 -12.15
C ARG A 48 -13.04 -0.25 -12.57
N VAL A 49 -13.22 -1.53 -12.24
CA VAL A 49 -12.42 -2.66 -12.73
C VAL A 49 -13.37 -3.62 -13.43
N GLY A 50 -13.45 -3.52 -14.75
CA GLY A 50 -14.49 -4.23 -15.53
C GLY A 50 -15.89 -3.78 -15.11
N SER A 51 -16.71 -4.71 -14.64
CA SER A 51 -18.07 -4.45 -14.13
C SER A 51 -18.14 -4.11 -12.63
N LEU A 52 -17.02 -4.19 -11.91
CA LEU A 52 -16.96 -3.94 -10.47
C LEU A 52 -16.59 -2.48 -10.19
N GLU A 53 -17.20 -1.90 -9.16
CA GLU A 53 -16.72 -0.68 -8.53
C GLU A 53 -15.90 -1.06 -7.30
N VAL A 54 -14.66 -0.57 -7.21
CA VAL A 54 -13.75 -0.93 -6.11
C VAL A 54 -13.17 0.32 -5.47
N ILE A 55 -12.90 0.24 -4.17
CA ILE A 55 -12.28 1.33 -3.40
C ILE A 55 -11.03 0.78 -2.70
N ALA A 56 -9.87 1.39 -2.98
CA ALA A 56 -8.67 1.15 -2.20
C ALA A 56 -8.79 1.89 -0.86
N ARG A 57 -8.98 1.16 0.23
CA ARG A 57 -9.16 1.72 1.59
C ARG A 57 -7.83 1.92 2.31
N ALA A 58 -6.87 1.03 2.08
CA ALA A 58 -5.53 1.13 2.63
C ALA A 58 -4.49 0.57 1.66
N CYS A 59 -3.31 1.19 1.63
CA CYS A 59 -2.13 0.71 0.89
C CYS A 59 -0.89 1.02 1.72
N SER A 60 -0.18 -0.02 2.15
CA SER A 60 1.03 0.09 2.96
C SER A 60 2.17 -0.67 2.30
N LYS A 61 3.36 -0.07 2.31
CA LYS A 61 4.60 -0.69 1.87
C LYS A 61 5.48 -1.02 3.07
N SER A 62 5.87 -2.28 3.18
CA SER A 62 6.81 -2.79 4.18
C SER A 62 8.25 -2.67 3.66
N ALA A 63 9.22 -2.98 4.51
CA ALA A 63 10.62 -3.11 4.07
C ALA A 63 10.76 -4.21 2.99
N PRO A 64 11.70 -4.09 2.04
CA PRO A 64 11.86 -5.04 0.93
C PRO A 64 12.07 -6.50 1.36
N GLU A 65 12.73 -6.71 2.50
CA GLU A 65 13.01 -8.01 3.11
C GLU A 65 11.80 -8.63 3.81
N GLU A 66 10.78 -7.82 4.13
CA GLU A 66 9.56 -8.26 4.79
C GLU A 66 8.47 -8.59 3.77
N THR A 67 7.91 -9.80 3.85
CA THR A 67 6.82 -10.22 2.97
C THR A 67 5.47 -10.08 3.69
N PRO A 68 4.42 -9.58 3.00
CA PRO A 68 4.42 -9.01 1.65
C PRO A 68 5.02 -7.59 1.59
N GLU A 69 5.74 -7.29 0.52
CA GLU A 69 6.33 -5.94 0.29
C GLU A 69 5.23 -4.87 0.22
N VAL A 70 4.09 -5.20 -0.39
CA VAL A 70 2.94 -4.30 -0.52
C VAL A 70 1.67 -5.02 -0.06
N ARG A 71 0.90 -4.35 0.80
CA ARG A 71 -0.41 -4.79 1.26
C ARG A 71 -1.47 -3.75 0.90
N ILE A 72 -2.55 -4.19 0.28
CA ILE A 72 -3.68 -3.34 -0.12
C ILE A 72 -4.97 -3.95 0.42
N TYR A 73 -5.82 -3.13 1.04
CA TYR A 73 -7.21 -3.49 1.35
C TYR A 73 -8.14 -2.87 0.30
N VAL A 74 -8.87 -3.73 -0.40
CA VAL A 74 -9.81 -3.37 -1.47
C VAL A 74 -11.22 -3.73 -1.02
N GLU A 75 -12.10 -2.74 -1.04
CA GLU A 75 -13.55 -2.91 -0.91
C GLU A 75 -14.16 -3.05 -2.30
N VAL A 76 -15.12 -3.97 -2.45
CA VAL A 76 -15.79 -4.34 -3.71
C VAL A 76 -17.29 -4.32 -3.49
#